data_AF-A0AAN5CXY1-F1
#
_entry.id   AF-A0AAN5CXY1-F1
#
_cell.length_a   1.000
_cell.length_b   1.000
_cell.length_c   1.000
_cell.angle_alpha   90.00
_cell.angle_beta   90.00
_cell.angle_gamma   90.00
#
_symmetry.space_group_name_H-M   'P 1'
#
loop_
_entity.id
_entity.type
_entity.pdbx_description
1 polymer ?
#
loop_
_entity_poly.entity_id
_entity_poly.type
_entity_poly.pdbx_seq_one_letter_code
_entity_poly.pdbx_strand_id
1 'polypeptide(L)'
;FSSMDILFIVLQSIPGYLGMIGNVALLAALKYRAPRSWKSYTILLVNCALIDLLACCSSAVSVERYVPFKDVTTSVFIGPCTLVSGFFCHVLHC
;
A
#
# COMPACT_ATOMS: atom_id res chain seq x y z
N PHE A 1 14.25 -10.97 14.21
CA PHE A 1 13.42 -9.77 14.33
C PHE A 1 13.78 -9.05 15.61
N SER A 2 14.20 -7.79 15.50
CA SER A 2 14.36 -6.87 16.62
C SER A 2 13.01 -6.21 16.94
N SER A 3 12.82 -5.71 18.16
CA SER A 3 11.60 -4.99 18.56
C SER A 3 11.30 -3.79 17.65
N MET A 4 12.34 -3.16 17.11
CA MET A 4 12.20 -2.05 16.16
C MET A 4 11.63 -2.52 14.81
N ASP A 5 12.01 -3.71 14.33
CA ASP A 5 11.48 -4.24 13.06
C ASP A 5 9.97 -4.45 13.15
N ILE A 6 9.51 -5.00 14.30
CA ILE A 6 8.08 -5.22 14.57
C ILE A 6 7.33 -3.89 14.61
N LEU A 7 7.89 -2.88 15.28
CA LEU A 7 7.30 -1.55 15.34
C LEU A 7 7.16 -0.93 13.94
N PHE A 8 8.21 -1.00 13.11
CA PHE A 8 8.18 -0.48 11.74
C PHE A 8 7.14 -1.19 10.87
N ILE A 9 7.06 -2.53 10.95
CA ILE A 9 6.04 -3.31 10.22
C ILE A 9 4.64 -2.85 10.62
N VAL A 10 4.37 -2.76 11.91
CA VAL A 10 3.04 -2.36 12.41
C VAL A 10 2.70 -0.93 11.99
N LEU A 11 3.62 0.01 12.21
CA LEU A 11 3.40 1.42 11.88
C LEU A 11 3.22 1.66 10.37
N GLN A 12 3.93 0.92 9.52
CA GLN A 12 3.85 1.08 8.06
C GLN A 12 2.60 0.39 7.49
N SER A 13 2.20 -0.77 8.03
CA SER A 13 1.07 -1.52 7.51
C SER A 13 -0.29 -0.93 7.91
N ILE A 14 -0.44 -0.35 9.12
CA ILE A 14 -1.70 0.27 9.58
C ILE A 14 -2.27 1.31 8.60
N PRO A 15 -1.52 2.34 8.16
CA PRO A 15 -2.03 3.32 7.22
C PRO A 15 -2.39 2.71 5.86
N GLY A 16 -1.67 1.67 5.43
CA GLY A 16 -2.04 0.89 4.24
C GLY A 16 -3.42 0.25 4.38
N TYR A 17 -3.70 -0.40 5.52
CA TYR A 17 -5.03 -0.99 5.79
C TYR A 17 -6.13 0.07 5.89
N LEU A 18 -5.87 1.20 6.55
CA LEU A 18 -6.84 2.29 6.64
C LEU A 18 -7.13 2.90 5.26
N GLY A 19 -6.09 3.09 4.43
CA GLY A 19 -6.23 3.56 3.06
C GLY A 19 -7.03 2.59 2.18
N MET A 20 -6.82 1.29 2.32
CA MET A 20 -7.64 0.28 1.62
C MET A 20 -9.12 0.39 2.02
N ILE A 21 -9.42 0.43 3.33
CA ILE A 21 -10.79 0.53 3.83
C ILE A 21 -11.45 1.83 3.32
N GLY A 22 -10.74 2.95 3.41
CA GLY A 22 -11.22 4.25 2.96
C GLY A 22 -11.55 4.30 1.47
N ASN A 23 -10.66 3.76 0.62
CA ASN A 23 -10.87 3.74 -0.82
C ASN A 23 -11.95 2.74 -1.27
N VAL A 24 -12.08 1.58 -0.60
CA VAL A 24 -13.21 0.68 -0.82
C VAL A 24 -14.54 1.36 -0.45
N ALA A 25 -14.58 2.05 0.70
CA ALA A 25 -15.76 2.79 1.12
C ALA A 25 -16.11 3.92 0.13
N LEU A 26 -15.10 4.62 -0.41
CA LEU A 26 -15.28 5.64 -1.43
C LEU A 26 -15.84 5.04 -2.73
N LEU A 27 -15.31 3.91 -3.21
CA LEU A 27 -15.85 3.21 -4.38
C LEU A 27 -17.31 2.78 -4.16
N ALA A 28 -17.64 2.27 -2.96
CA ALA A 28 -19.01 1.93 -2.61
C ALA A 28 -19.92 3.17 -2.62
N ALA A 29 -19.47 4.29 -2.03
CA ALA A 29 -20.22 5.54 -2.02
C ALA A 29 -20.48 6.08 -3.44
N LEU A 30 -19.47 6.03 -4.31
CA LEU A 30 -19.60 6.42 -5.71
C LEU A 30 -20.57 5.51 -6.48
N LYS A 31 -20.56 4.21 -6.19
CA LYS A 31 -21.47 3.25 -6.84
C LYS A 31 -22.93 3.44 -6.41
N TYR A 32 -23.18 3.69 -5.12
CA TYR A 32 -24.55 3.73 -4.58
C TYR A 32 -25.18 5.11 -4.50
N ARG A 33 -24.40 6.20 -4.39
CA ARG A 33 -24.92 7.57 -4.19
C ARG A 33 -24.67 8.54 -5.33
N ALA A 34 -23.81 8.26 -6.31
CA ALA A 34 -23.42 9.28 -7.29
C ALA A 34 -24.58 9.67 -8.24
N PRO A 35 -24.98 10.95 -8.30
CA PRO A 35 -25.98 11.43 -9.24
C PRO A 35 -25.43 11.43 -10.69
N ARG A 36 -26.29 11.12 -11.67
CA ARG A 36 -25.91 10.99 -13.09
C ARG A 36 -25.32 12.27 -13.71
N SER A 37 -25.56 13.43 -13.10
CA SER A 37 -25.01 14.72 -13.54
C SER A 37 -23.51 14.85 -13.32
N TRP A 38 -22.87 14.01 -12.49
CA TRP A 38 -21.46 14.11 -12.11
C TRP A 38 -20.58 13.03 -12.74
N LYS A 39 -21.02 12.41 -13.84
CA LYS A 39 -20.36 11.25 -14.48
C LYS A 39 -18.84 11.43 -14.67
N SER A 40 -18.40 12.55 -15.23
CA SER A 40 -16.96 12.79 -15.46
C SER A 40 -16.17 12.87 -14.17
N TYR A 41 -16.73 13.49 -13.12
CA TYR A 41 -16.11 13.60 -11.81
C TYR A 41 -16.07 12.24 -11.09
N THR A 42 -17.13 11.44 -11.21
CA THR A 42 -17.17 10.08 -10.69
C THR A 42 -16.12 9.18 -11.33
N ILE A 43 -15.89 9.29 -12.65
CA ILE A 43 -14.86 8.50 -13.35
C ILE A 43 -13.46 8.84 -12.81
N LEU A 44 -13.17 10.13 -12.62
CA LEU A 44 -11.92 10.58 -12.02
C LEU A 44 -11.73 10.03 -10.61
N LEU A 45 -12.75 10.15 -9.76
CA LEU A 45 -12.68 9.65 -8.38
C LEU A 45 -12.56 8.13 -8.30
N VAL A 46 -13.24 7.38 -9.19
CA VAL A 46 -13.09 5.93 -9.27
C VAL A 46 -11.65 5.57 -9.67
N ASN A 47 -11.08 6.26 -10.65
CA ASN A 47 -9.70 6.02 -11.07
C ASN A 47 -8.71 6.31 -9.94
N CYS A 48 -8.86 7.43 -9.24
CA CYS A 48 -8.03 7.74 -8.07
C CYS A 48 -8.18 6.68 -6.98
N ALA A 49 -9.41 6.28 -6.64
CA ALA A 49 -9.64 5.26 -5.62
C ALA A 49 -9.05 3.89 -5.98
N LEU A 50 -9.03 3.53 -7.27
CA LEU A 50 -8.40 2.30 -7.75
C LEU A 50 -6.88 2.37 -7.67
N ILE A 51 -6.29 3.50 -8.06
CA ILE A 51 -4.84 3.73 -7.96
C ILE A 51 -4.41 3.72 -6.49
N ASP A 52 -5.15 4.43 -5.63
CA ASP A 52 -4.87 4.47 -4.19
C ASP A 52 -5.05 3.08 -3.56
N LEU A 53 -6.04 2.28 -4.00
CA LEU A 53 -6.15 0.89 -3.54
C LEU A 53 -4.91 0.07 -3.88
N LEU A 54 -4.43 0.17 -5.12
CA LEU A 54 -3.22 -0.55 -5.53
C LEU A 54 -1.99 -0.07 -4.75
N ALA A 55 -1.85 1.25 -4.53
CA ALA A 55 -0.77 1.82 -3.75
C ALA A 55 -0.81 1.40 -2.28
N CYS A 56 -1.99 1.42 -1.65
CA CYS A 56 -2.20 0.97 -0.28
C CYS A 56 -1.99 -0.55 -0.14
N CYS A 57 -2.41 -1.35 -1.12
CA CYS A 57 -2.12 -2.78 -1.16
C CYS A 57 -0.60 -3.02 -1.23
N SER A 58 0.09 -2.33 -2.14
CA SER A 58 1.54 -2.46 -2.32
C SER A 58 2.27 -2.10 -1.03
N SER A 59 2.02 -0.90 -0.50
CA SER A 59 2.63 -0.40 0.74
C SER A 59 2.35 -1.27 1.97
N ALA A 60 1.17 -1.91 2.06
CA ALA A 60 0.84 -2.79 3.18
C ALA A 60 1.71 -4.06 3.21
N VAL A 61 2.15 -4.55 2.04
CA VAL A 61 2.96 -5.77 1.90
C VAL A 61 4.45 -5.49 1.67
N SER A 62 4.81 -4.31 1.16
CA SER A 62 6.17 -3.85 0.94
C SER A 62 6.71 -3.18 2.20
N VAL A 63 7.37 -3.97 3.05
CA VAL A 63 8.15 -3.45 4.18
C VAL A 63 9.59 -3.84 3.99
N GLU A 64 10.46 -2.85 3.98
CA GLU A 64 11.90 -3.03 3.89
C GLU A 64 12.61 -2.40 5.07
N ARG A 65 13.80 -2.93 5.36
CA ARG A 65 14.71 -2.40 6.36
C ARG A 65 15.99 -2.01 5.69
N TYR A 66 16.44 -0.80 5.96
CA TYR A 66 17.76 -0.32 5.58
C TYR A 66 18.79 -0.75 6.62
N VAL A 67 19.82 -1.47 6.17
CA VAL A 67 20.98 -1.83 7.00
C VAL A 67 22.19 -1.06 6.48
N PRO A 68 22.75 -0.12 7.27
CA PRO A 68 23.96 0.60 6.87
C PRO A 68 25.19 -0.31 7.01
N PHE A 69 26.01 -0.40 5.96
CA PHE A 69 27.28 -1.10 5.92
C PHE A 69 28.38 -0.16 5.42
N LYS A 70 29.13 0.45 6.34
CA LYS A 70 30.23 1.42 6.06
C LYS A 70 29.82 2.53 5.07
N ASP A 71 30.03 2.32 3.78
CA ASP A 71 29.75 3.28 2.69
C ASP A 71 28.55 2.91 1.82
N VAL A 72 27.87 1.79 2.11
CA VAL A 72 26.75 1.26 1.31
C VAL A 72 25.55 0.94 2.20
N THR A 73 24.35 1.32 1.76
CA THR A 73 23.09 0.89 2.37
C THR A 73 22.51 -0.27 1.59
N THR A 74 22.20 -1.38 2.26
CA THR A 74 21.50 -2.52 1.67
C THR A 74 20.08 -2.57 2.23
N SER A 75 19.08 -2.67 1.37
CA SER A 75 17.70 -2.92 1.76
C SER A 75 17.45 -4.42 1.90
N VAL A 76 16.79 -4.81 3.00
CA VAL A 76 16.36 -6.17 3.26
C VAL A 76 14.84 -6.17 3.31
N PHE A 77 14.20 -7.02 2.51
CA PHE A 77 12.75 -7.17 2.52
C PHE A 77 12.32 -8.00 3.74
N ILE A 78 11.47 -7.41 4.58
CA ILE A 78 10.98 -8.03 5.83
C ILE A 78 9.45 -8.17 5.81
N GLY A 79 8.78 -7.48 4.89
CA GLY A 79 7.32 -7.43 4.81
C GLY A 79 6.64 -8.73 4.35
N PRO A 80 5.29 -8.74 4.41
CA PRO A 80 4.46 -9.86 3.97
C PRO A 80 4.71 -10.30 2.51
N CYS A 81 5.24 -9.41 1.67
CA CYS A 81 5.65 -9.73 0.29
C CYS A 81 6.59 -10.95 0.21
N THR A 82 7.42 -11.18 1.24
CA THR A 82 8.39 -12.28 1.31
C THR A 82 7.72 -13.66 1.42
N LEU A 83 6.47 -13.70 1.91
CA LEU A 83 5.67 -14.93 2.01
C LEU A 83 5.13 -15.39 0.66
N VAL A 84 5.02 -14.47 -0.31
CA VAL A 84 4.50 -14.78 -1.65
C VAL A 84 5.63 -15.19 -2.58
N SER A 85 6.61 -14.30 -2.79
CA SER A 85 7.80 -14.57 -3.61
C SER A 85 8.80 -13.42 -3.50
N GLY A 86 10.11 -13.73 -3.62
CA GLY A 86 11.16 -12.70 -3.68
C GLY A 86 11.02 -11.78 -4.90
N PHE A 87 10.60 -12.31 -6.05
CA PHE A 87 10.35 -11.51 -7.26
C PHE A 87 9.18 -10.53 -7.05
N PHE A 88 8.11 -10.99 -6.41
CA PHE A 88 6.95 -10.14 -6.09
C PHE A 88 7.38 -8.96 -5.20
N CYS A 89 8.19 -9.21 -4.17
CA CYS A 89 8.67 -8.12 -3.33
C CYS A 89 9.60 -7.14 -4.07
N HIS A 90 10.34 -7.61 -5.08
CA HIS A 90 11.17 -6.76 -5.91
C HIS A 90 10.35 -5.88 -6.86
N VAL A 91 9.23 -6.39 -7.38
CA VAL A 91 8.29 -5.62 -8.21
C VAL A 91 7.59 -4.53 -7.40
N LEU A 92 7.26 -4.82 -6.13
CA LEU A 92 6.57 -3.86 -5.26
C LEU A 92 7.46 -2.69 -4.80
N HIS A 93 8.78 -2.89 -4.76
CA HIS A 93 9.77 -1.85 -4.41
C HIS A 93 10.42 -1.20 -5.65
N CYS A 94 9.89 -1.45 -6.86
CA CYS A 94 10.40 -0.90 -8.11
C CYS A 94 9.65 0.38 -8.51
#